data_AF-A0A5E3X4N9-F1
#
_entry.id   AF-A0A5E3X4N9-F1
#
_cell.length_a   1.000
_cell.length_b   1.000
_cell.length_c   1.000
_cell.angle_alpha   90.00
_cell.angle_beta   90.00
_cell.angle_gamma   90.00
#
_symmetry.space_group_name_H-M   'P 1'
#
loop_
_entity.id
_entity.type
_entity.pdbx_description
1 polymer ?
#
loop_
_entity_poly.entity_id
_entity_poly.type
_entity_poly.pdbx_seq_one_letter_code
_entity_poly.pdbx_strand_id
1 'polypeptide(L)'
;MSLTTIPLELWQNIALEVVADVISTRDIRSGSLALPDSLLAPLEPDSFRYPGTFEDSTEQNDVRPRGFHTDACIYETTSNPVPSQAHWYGKSKDSSPISVVASLLAIDRRRRQALYDLPEFWEGVALLIPAATSHALKCTDRRPGISLDFTSHLLLCPCMLKMLKPRLSKATRIDVAFSGELSGNTNPSWLLGQWLGSLPHSGLQHLEHRYALSNQLDWSSMLYREHRELQIELALNPSTILWGGALRRLSLAAERRDRAIPADELLLLLTRCLSLEVLALQMVLAPFDDTPPVALPVSLPHLRYFLLCGEIAEWQSVWPKIAIPETASVHADLILPRLDIFLDSVDRFVAEATVNCLNGPGFPSCRVVILHYQTKIPTDRPPDDESPELVTLTFAATEEEAWAEKNPEHLSRRWTFTVRFPGGVLDTRYPPGPGEDGMNVGRVASHELLVSSICWGIENSAAQIPAVDLKTTEVLIVKAGGRLRHMVDFYHLTPHFPNLKDLVLYGVFNRDSYALKSTIRELRDGTWRSVERVCLPDYEGSGWRMDGFKDQEDRQVRFSPSFTNDDGAPGVHIFHYWLTHISYECVVIHPFPL
;
A
#
# COMPACT_ATOMS: atom_id res chain seq x y z
N MET A 1 -17.02 35.54 -2.25
CA MET A 1 -17.13 36.08 -3.63
C MET A 1 -17.86 35.07 -4.49
N SER A 2 -18.66 35.50 -5.47
CA SER A 2 -19.37 34.57 -6.36
C SER A 2 -18.46 34.10 -7.50
N LEU A 3 -18.48 32.80 -7.83
CA LEU A 3 -17.79 32.26 -9.02
C LEU A 3 -18.26 32.95 -10.32
N THR A 4 -19.46 33.53 -10.33
CA THR A 4 -20.03 34.27 -11.46
C THR A 4 -19.43 35.66 -11.69
N THR A 5 -18.66 36.20 -10.74
CA THR A 5 -18.02 37.53 -10.85
C THR A 5 -16.53 37.45 -11.23
N ILE A 6 -15.97 36.25 -11.34
CA ILE A 6 -14.55 36.00 -11.63
C ILE A 6 -14.29 36.09 -13.14
N PRO A 7 -13.14 36.63 -13.60
CA PRO A 7 -12.72 36.57 -15.01
C PRO A 7 -12.73 35.13 -15.56
N LEU A 8 -13.02 34.98 -16.85
CA LEU A 8 -13.21 33.68 -17.49
C LEU A 8 -11.97 32.79 -17.42
N GLU A 9 -10.79 33.39 -17.65
CA GLU A 9 -9.48 32.73 -17.59
C GLU A 9 -9.18 32.20 -16.18
N LEU A 10 -9.40 33.02 -15.16
CA LEU A 10 -9.22 32.62 -13.76
C LEU A 10 -10.22 31.51 -13.37
N TRP A 11 -11.44 31.55 -13.91
CA TRP A 11 -12.41 30.47 -13.70
C TRP A 11 -12.01 29.15 -14.39
N GLN A 12 -11.43 29.20 -15.59
CA GLN A 12 -10.89 28.00 -16.27
C GLN A 12 -9.74 27.38 -15.48
N ASN A 13 -8.84 28.21 -14.93
CA ASN A 13 -7.75 27.73 -14.07
C ASN A 13 -8.28 27.08 -12.79
N ILE A 14 -9.26 27.70 -12.12
CA ILE A 14 -9.95 27.10 -10.97
C ILE A 14 -10.58 25.76 -11.36
N ALA A 15 -11.22 25.67 -12.53
CA ALA A 15 -11.85 24.43 -12.96
C ALA A 15 -10.84 23.30 -13.22
N LEU A 16 -9.67 23.62 -13.79
CA LEU A 16 -8.58 22.68 -13.96
C LEU A 16 -7.98 22.25 -12.62
N GLU A 17 -7.74 23.21 -11.72
CA GLU A 17 -7.17 22.96 -10.39
C GLU A 17 -8.11 22.12 -9.54
N VAL A 18 -9.42 22.39 -9.54
CA VAL A 18 -10.40 21.54 -8.84
C VAL A 18 -10.43 20.12 -9.40
N VAL A 19 -10.40 19.95 -10.73
CA VAL A 19 -10.36 18.59 -11.32
C VAL A 19 -9.06 17.89 -10.93
N ALA A 20 -7.92 18.57 -11.01
CA ALA A 20 -6.62 18.04 -10.60
C ALA A 20 -6.57 17.70 -9.11
N ASP A 21 -7.16 18.53 -8.24
CA ASP A 21 -7.25 18.30 -6.80
C ASP A 21 -8.14 17.11 -6.48
N VAL A 22 -9.28 16.95 -7.15
CA VAL A 22 -10.18 15.80 -6.97
C VAL A 22 -9.50 14.50 -7.41
N ILE A 23 -8.71 14.55 -8.49
CA ILE A 23 -7.92 13.42 -8.95
C ILE A 23 -6.78 13.13 -7.95
N SER A 24 -6.03 14.15 -7.53
CA SER A 24 -4.83 14.02 -6.68
C SER A 24 -5.15 13.65 -5.22
N THR A 25 -6.22 14.17 -4.62
CA THR A 25 -6.66 13.80 -3.26
C THR A 25 -7.00 12.31 -3.12
N ARG A 26 -7.27 11.63 -4.24
CA ARG A 26 -7.44 10.17 -4.26
C ARG A 26 -6.22 9.41 -4.78
N ASP A 27 -5.38 9.99 -5.66
CA ASP A 27 -4.09 9.39 -6.06
C ASP A 27 -3.18 9.15 -4.85
N ILE A 28 -3.18 10.03 -3.84
CA ILE A 28 -2.42 9.82 -2.58
C ILE A 28 -2.97 8.63 -1.76
N ARG A 29 -4.29 8.37 -1.86
CA ARG A 29 -4.95 7.24 -1.17
C ARG A 29 -4.97 5.96 -2.00
N SER A 30 -4.63 6.03 -3.29
CA SER A 30 -4.78 4.93 -4.26
C SER A 30 -3.45 4.55 -4.93
N GLY A 31 -2.37 5.32 -4.85
CA GLY A 31 -1.07 4.93 -5.44
C GLY A 31 -0.45 3.65 -4.85
N SER A 32 -1.05 3.12 -3.78
CA SER A 32 -0.88 1.76 -3.30
C SER A 32 -2.07 0.91 -3.75
N LEU A 33 -1.82 -0.10 -4.58
CA LEU A 33 -2.78 -1.14 -4.93
C LEU A 33 -3.63 -1.51 -3.70
N ALA A 34 -4.95 -1.56 -3.86
CA ALA A 34 -5.92 -1.91 -2.82
C ALA A 34 -5.68 -3.32 -2.28
N LEU A 35 -4.67 -3.43 -1.42
CA LEU A 35 -4.28 -4.59 -0.63
C LEU A 35 -4.40 -4.15 0.82
N PRO A 36 -4.59 -5.07 1.78
CA PRO A 36 -4.82 -4.72 3.18
C PRO A 36 -3.76 -3.70 3.65
N ASP A 37 -4.13 -2.76 4.53
CA ASP A 37 -3.28 -1.64 5.00
C ASP A 37 -1.85 -2.07 5.38
N SER A 38 -1.70 -3.34 5.77
CA SER A 38 -0.46 -4.05 6.05
C SER A 38 0.51 -4.23 4.87
N LEU A 39 0.14 -3.89 3.64
CA LEU A 39 0.94 -3.98 2.40
C LEU A 39 1.19 -2.62 1.73
N LEU A 40 0.64 -1.54 2.31
CA LEU A 40 0.81 -0.18 1.80
C LEU A 40 2.17 0.39 2.25
N ALA A 41 2.59 1.49 1.60
CA ALA A 41 3.73 2.25 2.10
C ALA A 41 3.45 2.73 3.53
N PRO A 42 4.47 2.81 4.40
CA PRO A 42 4.29 3.33 5.75
C PRO A 42 3.67 4.72 5.70
N LEU A 43 2.85 5.03 6.69
CA LEU A 43 2.44 6.40 7.00
C LEU A 43 3.69 7.28 7.13
N GLU A 44 3.70 8.46 6.50
CA GLU A 44 4.82 9.40 6.58
C GLU A 44 5.19 9.71 8.04
N PRO A 45 6.46 9.97 8.36
CA PRO A 45 6.93 10.26 9.71
C PRO A 45 6.17 11.40 10.41
N ASP A 46 5.60 12.34 9.65
CA ASP A 46 4.88 13.48 10.19
C ASP A 46 3.35 13.22 10.29
N SER A 47 2.90 12.05 9.85
CA SER A 47 1.49 11.66 9.80
C SER A 47 1.03 10.81 10.99
N PHE A 48 1.86 10.67 12.04
CA PHE A 48 1.54 9.93 13.29
C PHE A 48 0.43 10.56 14.16
N ARG A 49 -0.37 11.48 13.62
CA ARG A 49 -1.66 11.79 14.23
C ARG A 49 -2.55 10.56 14.06
N TYR A 50 -2.97 10.00 15.20
CA TYR A 50 -4.04 9.01 15.30
C TYR A 50 -5.01 9.11 14.11
N PRO A 51 -5.03 8.13 13.18
CA PRO A 51 -6.18 7.98 12.30
C PRO A 51 -7.29 7.29 13.10
N GLY A 52 -7.71 7.95 14.18
CA GLY A 52 -8.83 7.59 15.03
C GLY A 52 -10.14 8.17 14.49
N THR A 53 -10.29 8.21 13.16
CA THR A 53 -11.56 8.35 12.43
C THR A 53 -11.37 7.80 11.02
N PHE A 54 -10.94 6.54 10.88
CA PHE A 54 -11.40 5.77 9.73
C PHE A 54 -12.78 5.22 10.11
N GLU A 55 -13.81 5.97 9.77
CA GLU A 55 -15.22 5.53 9.75
C GLU A 55 -15.47 4.44 8.68
N ASP A 56 -14.43 3.81 8.13
CA ASP A 56 -14.55 2.78 7.09
C ASP A 56 -14.18 1.37 7.63
N SER A 57 -14.41 1.15 8.93
CA SER A 57 -14.29 -0.15 9.58
C SER A 57 -15.40 -1.08 9.09
N THR A 58 -15.11 -1.98 8.15
CA THR A 58 -15.89 -3.19 7.80
C THR A 58 -17.36 -3.01 7.33
N GLU A 59 -18.08 -1.97 7.73
CA GLU A 59 -19.48 -1.72 7.36
C GLU A 59 -19.60 -1.08 5.97
N GLN A 60 -18.55 -0.42 5.46
CA GLN A 60 -18.51 -0.01 4.04
C GLN A 60 -18.17 -1.15 3.07
N ASN A 61 -17.66 -2.28 3.55
CA ASN A 61 -17.58 -3.48 2.69
C ASN A 61 -18.96 -4.10 2.43
N ASP A 62 -19.94 -3.84 3.31
CA ASP A 62 -21.34 -4.25 3.10
C ASP A 62 -22.15 -3.24 2.29
N VAL A 63 -21.75 -1.98 2.28
CA VAL A 63 -22.21 -1.02 1.27
C VAL A 63 -21.23 -1.03 0.11
N ARG A 64 -21.19 -2.15 -0.64
CA ARG A 64 -20.79 -2.07 -2.06
C ARG A 64 -21.50 -0.84 -2.61
N PRO A 65 -20.82 0.14 -3.22
CA PRO A 65 -21.52 1.18 -3.94
C PRO A 65 -22.19 0.51 -5.15
N ARG A 66 -23.36 -0.10 -4.91
CA ARG A 66 -24.42 -0.21 -5.91
C ARG A 66 -24.91 1.21 -6.12
N GLY A 67 -24.05 2.02 -6.72
CA GLY A 67 -24.18 3.47 -6.75
C GLY A 67 -23.89 3.96 -8.16
N PHE A 68 -24.94 4.42 -8.82
CA PHE A 68 -24.94 5.35 -9.95
C PHE A 68 -24.48 4.87 -11.35
N HIS A 69 -23.59 3.89 -11.51
CA HIS A 69 -23.14 3.49 -12.86
C HIS A 69 -24.16 2.66 -13.65
N THR A 70 -24.84 1.71 -13.00
CA THR A 70 -25.86 0.86 -13.64
C THR A 70 -27.04 1.71 -14.12
N ASP A 71 -27.47 2.67 -13.30
CA ASP A 71 -28.57 3.56 -13.65
C ASP A 71 -28.15 4.54 -14.76
N ALA A 72 -26.92 5.06 -14.73
CA ALA A 72 -26.41 5.97 -15.76
C ALA A 72 -26.22 5.29 -17.14
N CYS A 73 -25.72 4.04 -17.21
CA CYS A 73 -25.64 3.33 -18.50
C CYS A 73 -27.03 3.02 -19.09
N ILE A 74 -28.08 2.85 -18.26
CA ILE A 74 -29.46 2.70 -18.73
C ILE A 74 -29.98 4.01 -19.38
N TYR A 75 -29.60 5.18 -18.83
CA TYR A 75 -29.98 6.49 -19.37
C TYR A 75 -29.26 6.88 -20.68
N GLU A 76 -28.03 6.41 -20.92
CA GLU A 76 -27.30 6.69 -22.18
C GLU A 76 -27.88 5.95 -23.39
N THR A 77 -28.50 4.78 -23.20
CA THR A 77 -29.14 4.04 -24.31
C THR A 77 -30.40 4.71 -24.88
N THR A 78 -30.94 5.77 -24.24
CA THR A 78 -32.27 6.28 -24.57
C THR A 78 -32.38 7.79 -24.84
N SER A 79 -31.34 8.62 -24.67
CA SER A 79 -31.52 10.08 -24.81
C SER A 79 -30.30 10.91 -25.26
N ASN A 80 -30.59 12.09 -25.82
CA ASN A 80 -29.63 13.13 -26.22
C ASN A 80 -28.67 13.53 -25.08
N PRO A 81 -27.47 14.07 -25.37
CA PRO A 81 -26.37 14.22 -24.40
C PRO A 81 -26.52 15.32 -23.33
N VAL A 82 -27.53 16.18 -23.41
CA VAL A 82 -27.67 17.37 -22.54
C VAL A 82 -28.73 17.19 -21.42
N PRO A 83 -29.87 16.50 -21.65
CA PRO A 83 -30.83 16.18 -20.59
C PRO A 83 -30.27 15.29 -19.46
N SER A 84 -29.39 14.33 -19.78
CA SER A 84 -28.93 13.31 -18.83
C SER A 84 -28.03 13.86 -17.71
N GLN A 85 -27.17 14.82 -18.02
CA GLN A 85 -26.26 15.44 -17.05
C GLN A 85 -27.05 16.26 -16.02
N ALA A 86 -27.94 17.15 -16.46
CA ALA A 86 -28.80 17.95 -15.58
C ALA A 86 -29.75 17.08 -14.73
N HIS A 87 -30.23 15.95 -15.26
CA HIS A 87 -31.06 15.00 -14.51
C HIS A 87 -30.26 14.23 -13.45
N TRP A 88 -29.02 13.83 -13.76
CA TRP A 88 -28.12 13.20 -12.80
C TRP A 88 -27.78 14.17 -11.65
N TYR A 89 -27.48 15.43 -11.98
CA TYR A 89 -27.21 16.48 -10.99
C TYR A 89 -28.41 16.80 -10.09
N GLY A 90 -29.63 16.82 -10.62
CA GLY A 90 -30.83 17.07 -9.83
C GLY A 90 -31.23 15.91 -8.89
N LYS A 91 -30.68 14.70 -9.10
CA LYS A 91 -30.99 13.50 -8.31
C LYS A 91 -29.85 13.05 -7.40
N SER A 92 -28.63 13.50 -7.64
CA SER A 92 -27.47 13.16 -6.81
C SER A 92 -27.55 13.91 -5.47
N LYS A 93 -27.65 13.17 -4.36
CA LYS A 93 -27.46 13.67 -2.99
C LYS A 93 -26.02 13.45 -2.50
N ASP A 94 -25.09 13.25 -3.42
CA ASP A 94 -23.73 12.84 -3.09
C ASP A 94 -22.91 14.06 -2.65
N SER A 95 -22.41 14.04 -1.41
CA SER A 95 -21.51 15.06 -0.85
C SER A 95 -20.04 14.85 -1.24
N SER A 96 -19.77 13.90 -2.15
CA SER A 96 -18.41 13.57 -2.60
C SER A 96 -17.75 14.72 -3.38
N PRO A 97 -16.41 14.73 -3.51
CA PRO A 97 -15.67 15.73 -4.31
C PRO A 97 -16.14 15.83 -5.78
N ILE A 98 -16.79 14.78 -6.30
CA ILE A 98 -17.41 14.72 -7.63
C ILE A 98 -18.53 15.78 -7.76
N SER A 99 -19.22 16.13 -6.67
CA SER A 99 -20.24 17.18 -6.63
C SER A 99 -19.67 18.59 -6.92
N VAL A 100 -18.38 18.82 -6.63
CA VAL A 100 -17.71 20.08 -6.90
C VAL A 100 -17.43 20.24 -8.40
N VAL A 101 -16.94 19.17 -9.05
CA VAL A 101 -16.72 19.12 -10.52
C VAL A 101 -18.05 19.25 -11.26
N ALA A 102 -19.08 18.57 -10.77
CA ALA A 102 -20.46 18.71 -11.23
C ALA A 102 -20.98 20.16 -11.11
N SER A 103 -20.70 20.82 -9.99
CA SER A 103 -21.10 22.20 -9.74
C SER A 103 -20.44 23.18 -10.71
N LEU A 104 -19.16 22.97 -11.06
CA LEU A 104 -18.47 23.77 -12.09
C LEU A 104 -19.18 23.69 -13.45
N LEU A 105 -19.68 22.51 -13.80
CA LEU A 105 -20.47 22.31 -15.03
C LEU A 105 -21.87 22.97 -14.95
N ALA A 106 -22.39 23.21 -13.75
CA ALA A 106 -23.75 23.71 -13.53
C ALA A 106 -23.89 25.24 -13.46
N ILE A 107 -22.80 26.03 -13.34
CA ILE A 107 -22.82 27.49 -13.05
C ILE A 107 -23.66 28.31 -14.03
N ASP A 108 -23.16 28.60 -15.23
CA ASP A 108 -23.84 29.44 -16.22
C ASP A 108 -23.42 29.06 -17.65
N ARG A 109 -24.25 29.41 -18.64
CA ARG A 109 -24.07 28.99 -20.03
C ARG A 109 -22.75 29.49 -20.63
N ARG A 110 -22.31 30.71 -20.29
CA ARG A 110 -21.11 31.35 -20.86
C ARG A 110 -19.85 30.69 -20.32
N ARG A 111 -19.78 30.43 -19.01
CA ARG A 111 -18.67 29.72 -18.38
C ARG A 111 -18.62 28.26 -18.81
N ARG A 112 -19.76 27.56 -18.84
CA ARG A 112 -19.84 26.19 -19.38
C ARG A 112 -19.31 26.11 -20.81
N GLN A 113 -19.63 27.09 -21.65
CA GLN A 113 -19.09 27.16 -23.02
C GLN A 113 -17.56 27.28 -23.05
N ALA A 114 -16.97 28.04 -22.13
CA ALA A 114 -15.53 28.20 -22.05
C ALA A 114 -14.77 26.92 -21.67
N LEU A 115 -15.43 25.94 -21.03
CA LEU A 115 -14.83 24.62 -20.80
C LEU A 115 -14.92 23.71 -22.02
N TYR A 116 -15.91 23.89 -22.92
CA TYR A 116 -16.02 23.03 -24.11
C TYR A 116 -14.80 23.11 -25.03
N ASP A 117 -14.07 24.22 -24.97
CA ASP A 117 -12.85 24.46 -25.73
C ASP A 117 -11.57 24.13 -24.93
N LEU A 118 -11.71 23.47 -23.77
CA LEU A 118 -10.61 23.09 -22.88
C LEU A 118 -10.52 21.54 -22.75
N PRO A 119 -9.87 20.85 -23.69
CA PRO A 119 -9.75 19.39 -23.68
C PRO A 119 -9.17 18.81 -22.40
N GLU A 120 -8.22 19.52 -21.78
CA GLU A 120 -7.53 19.13 -20.55
C GLU A 120 -8.51 18.99 -19.37
N PHE A 121 -9.56 19.82 -19.34
CA PHE A 121 -10.64 19.69 -18.37
C PHE A 121 -11.49 18.44 -18.64
N TRP A 122 -11.83 18.18 -19.91
CA TRP A 122 -12.67 17.04 -20.28
C TRP A 122 -11.98 15.70 -20.16
N GLU A 123 -10.65 15.67 -20.28
CA GLU A 123 -9.83 14.49 -20.02
C GLU A 123 -10.02 14.00 -18.58
N GLY A 124 -9.78 14.87 -17.59
CA GLY A 124 -10.02 14.52 -16.19
C GLY A 124 -11.48 14.18 -15.90
N VAL A 125 -12.44 14.89 -16.51
CA VAL A 125 -13.87 14.64 -16.29
C VAL A 125 -14.37 13.34 -16.91
N ALA A 126 -13.72 12.84 -17.97
CA ALA A 126 -14.24 11.74 -18.79
C ALA A 126 -14.55 10.47 -17.99
N LEU A 127 -13.81 10.20 -16.92
CA LEU A 127 -14.02 9.02 -16.07
C LEU A 127 -14.38 9.35 -14.62
N LEU A 128 -14.44 10.65 -14.28
CA LEU A 128 -15.00 11.17 -13.02
C LEU A 128 -16.54 11.15 -13.02
N ILE A 129 -17.17 11.51 -14.15
CA ILE A 129 -18.63 11.63 -14.26
C ILE A 129 -19.14 10.73 -15.38
N PRO A 130 -19.73 9.56 -15.06
CA PRO A 130 -20.12 8.56 -16.06
C PRO A 130 -21.06 9.11 -17.13
N ALA A 131 -22.05 9.92 -16.73
CA ALA A 131 -23.02 10.57 -17.62
C ALA A 131 -22.41 11.65 -18.53
N ALA A 132 -21.20 12.14 -18.22
CA ALA A 132 -20.49 13.12 -19.03
C ALA A 132 -19.49 12.46 -20.00
N THR A 133 -19.13 11.20 -19.79
CA THR A 133 -18.06 10.50 -20.52
C THR A 133 -18.20 10.60 -22.04
N SER A 134 -19.36 10.25 -22.61
CA SER A 134 -19.57 10.31 -24.06
C SER A 134 -19.35 11.73 -24.61
N HIS A 135 -19.72 12.75 -23.85
CA HIS A 135 -19.50 14.14 -24.24
C HIS A 135 -18.04 14.56 -24.06
N ALA A 136 -17.44 14.25 -22.92
CA ALA A 136 -16.05 14.52 -22.59
C ALA A 136 -15.09 13.95 -23.65
N LEU A 137 -15.31 12.68 -24.03
CA LEU A 137 -14.53 12.01 -25.05
C LEU A 137 -14.69 12.62 -26.46
N LYS A 138 -15.84 13.23 -26.78
CA LYS A 138 -16.02 14.00 -28.03
C LYS A 138 -15.29 15.33 -27.99
N CYS A 139 -15.21 15.97 -26.82
CA CYS A 139 -14.48 17.22 -26.64
C CYS A 139 -12.98 16.99 -26.76
N THR A 140 -12.45 15.91 -26.17
CA THR A 140 -11.02 15.55 -26.28
C THR A 140 -10.62 15.18 -27.71
N ASP A 141 -11.49 14.51 -28.47
CA ASP A 141 -11.23 14.17 -29.89
C ASP A 141 -11.02 15.37 -30.81
N ARG A 142 -11.54 16.55 -30.45
CA ARG A 142 -11.40 17.77 -31.28
C ARG A 142 -9.95 18.24 -31.40
N ARG A 143 -9.04 17.75 -30.55
CA ARG A 143 -7.62 18.12 -30.56
C ARG A 143 -6.75 16.86 -30.69
N PRO A 144 -6.46 16.41 -31.92
CA PRO A 144 -5.86 15.09 -32.17
C PRO A 144 -4.44 14.88 -31.61
N GLY A 145 -3.74 15.95 -31.21
CA GLY A 145 -2.39 15.88 -30.63
C GLY A 145 -2.32 15.80 -29.11
N ILE A 146 -3.46 15.79 -28.40
CA ILE A 146 -3.49 15.65 -26.94
C ILE A 146 -3.42 14.17 -26.56
N SER A 147 -2.47 13.86 -25.68
CA SER A 147 -2.37 12.56 -25.00
C SER A 147 -3.51 12.44 -23.99
N LEU A 148 -4.03 11.23 -23.77
CA LEU A 148 -5.16 11.02 -22.87
C LEU A 148 -4.74 10.27 -21.61
N ASP A 149 -5.18 10.79 -20.48
CA ASP A 149 -5.19 10.16 -19.17
C ASP A 149 -6.61 9.67 -18.87
N PHE A 150 -6.71 8.36 -18.66
CA PHE A 150 -7.95 7.69 -18.28
C PHE A 150 -7.86 7.25 -16.82
N THR A 151 -8.07 8.19 -15.91
CA THR A 151 -8.15 7.93 -14.46
C THR A 151 -9.60 7.89 -13.99
N SER A 152 -10.06 6.76 -13.45
CA SER A 152 -11.40 6.58 -12.91
C SER A 152 -11.40 6.31 -11.42
N HIS A 153 -12.28 7.02 -10.71
CA HIS A 153 -12.49 6.85 -9.29
C HIS A 153 -13.63 5.89 -8.94
N LEU A 154 -14.26 5.28 -9.95
CA LEU A 154 -15.43 4.43 -9.81
C LEU A 154 -15.21 3.10 -10.54
N LEU A 155 -15.99 2.09 -10.17
CA LEU A 155 -15.98 0.79 -10.86
C LEU A 155 -16.60 0.96 -12.26
N LEU A 156 -15.75 0.90 -13.28
CA LEU A 156 -16.17 0.94 -14.68
C LEU A 156 -16.94 -0.32 -15.05
N CYS A 157 -18.09 -0.10 -15.69
CA CYS A 157 -18.87 -1.16 -16.32
C CYS A 157 -18.39 -1.42 -17.76
N PRO A 158 -18.68 -2.61 -18.33
CA PRO A 158 -18.25 -2.97 -19.68
C PRO A 158 -18.69 -1.98 -20.78
N CYS A 159 -19.81 -1.26 -20.62
CA CYS A 159 -20.27 -0.22 -21.56
C CYS A 159 -19.25 0.93 -21.66
N MET A 160 -18.74 1.41 -20.53
CA MET A 160 -17.73 2.48 -20.46
C MET A 160 -16.46 2.09 -21.20
N LEU A 161 -15.97 0.88 -20.95
CA LEU A 161 -14.77 0.34 -21.58
C LEU A 161 -14.89 0.35 -23.12
N LYS A 162 -16.05 -0.05 -23.66
CA LYS A 162 -16.32 0.03 -25.11
C LYS A 162 -16.26 1.45 -25.66
N MET A 163 -16.66 2.47 -24.90
CA MET A 163 -16.56 3.88 -25.31
C MET A 163 -15.11 4.37 -25.35
N LEU A 164 -14.25 3.85 -24.47
CA LEU A 164 -12.82 4.20 -24.43
C LEU A 164 -12.02 3.52 -25.55
N LYS A 165 -12.44 2.33 -26.01
CA LYS A 165 -11.75 1.54 -27.03
C LYS A 165 -11.17 2.34 -28.21
N PRO A 166 -11.92 3.24 -28.89
CA PRO A 166 -11.41 3.96 -30.06
C PRO A 166 -10.26 4.93 -29.75
N ARG A 167 -10.04 5.26 -28.47
CA ARG A 167 -9.10 6.27 -28.01
C ARG A 167 -7.90 5.68 -27.27
N LEU A 168 -7.88 4.37 -27.04
CA LEU A 168 -6.78 3.68 -26.35
C LEU A 168 -5.41 3.90 -27.02
N SER A 169 -5.38 4.09 -28.34
CA SER A 169 -4.12 4.35 -29.05
C SER A 169 -3.48 5.70 -28.71
N LYS A 170 -4.26 6.64 -28.14
CA LYS A 170 -3.81 7.97 -27.70
C LYS A 170 -3.59 8.05 -26.17
N ALA A 171 -3.94 6.99 -25.44
CA ALA A 171 -3.81 6.99 -24.00
C ALA A 171 -2.34 6.85 -23.58
N THR A 172 -1.90 7.72 -22.67
CA THR A 172 -0.57 7.65 -22.03
C THR A 172 -0.66 7.08 -20.62
N ARG A 173 -1.80 7.25 -19.94
CA ARG A 173 -2.09 6.70 -18.62
C ARG A 173 -3.50 6.13 -18.58
N ILE A 174 -3.65 4.96 -17.96
CA ILE A 174 -4.94 4.33 -17.65
C ILE A 174 -4.87 3.91 -16.19
N ASP A 175 -5.78 4.40 -15.36
CA ASP A 175 -6.01 3.97 -13.99
C ASP A 175 -7.51 3.71 -13.81
N VAL A 176 -7.88 2.43 -13.73
CA VAL A 176 -9.28 2.01 -13.77
C VAL A 176 -9.56 0.86 -12.82
N ALA A 177 -10.73 0.91 -12.17
CA ALA A 177 -11.25 -0.22 -11.43
C ALA A 177 -12.46 -0.81 -12.15
N PHE A 178 -12.64 -2.13 -12.11
CA PHE A 178 -13.73 -2.84 -12.79
C PHE A 178 -14.52 -3.69 -11.80
N SER A 179 -15.84 -3.74 -11.96
CA SER A 179 -16.71 -4.65 -11.20
C SER A 179 -16.86 -6.00 -11.92
N GLY A 180 -16.50 -7.08 -11.24
CA GLY A 180 -16.70 -8.44 -11.73
C GLY A 180 -18.16 -8.89 -11.72
N GLU A 181 -19.01 -8.32 -10.86
CA GLU A 181 -20.45 -8.63 -10.79
C GLU A 181 -21.22 -8.24 -12.05
N LEU A 182 -20.75 -7.23 -12.77
CA LEU A 182 -21.39 -6.68 -13.96
C LEU A 182 -20.77 -7.21 -15.27
N SER A 183 -19.88 -8.19 -15.19
CA SER A 183 -19.10 -8.65 -16.35
C SER A 183 -19.89 -9.49 -17.37
N GLY A 184 -21.04 -10.08 -16.98
CA GLY A 184 -21.79 -10.98 -17.87
C GLY A 184 -20.86 -12.07 -18.45
N ASN A 185 -20.88 -12.29 -19.77
CA ASN A 185 -19.99 -13.24 -20.45
C ASN A 185 -18.59 -12.68 -20.79
N THR A 186 -18.29 -11.41 -20.49
CA THR A 186 -17.05 -10.76 -20.94
C THR A 186 -16.34 -10.06 -19.79
N ASN A 187 -15.23 -10.63 -19.34
CA ASN A 187 -14.35 -10.07 -18.33
C ASN A 187 -13.71 -8.74 -18.83
N PRO A 188 -14.02 -7.57 -18.22
CA PRO A 188 -13.50 -6.27 -18.64
C PRO A 188 -11.97 -6.15 -18.57
N SER A 189 -11.32 -6.74 -17.57
CA SER A 189 -9.85 -6.73 -17.44
C SER A 189 -9.23 -7.46 -18.62
N TRP A 190 -9.76 -8.64 -18.95
CA TRP A 190 -9.32 -9.43 -20.10
C TRP A 190 -9.54 -8.69 -21.44
N LEU A 191 -10.69 -8.02 -21.61
CA LEU A 191 -10.97 -7.23 -22.82
C LEU A 191 -10.03 -6.04 -22.98
N LEU A 192 -9.78 -5.29 -21.91
CA LEU A 192 -8.82 -4.18 -21.92
C LEU A 192 -7.44 -4.69 -22.33
N GLY A 193 -6.99 -5.76 -21.68
CA GLY A 193 -5.73 -6.43 -21.99
C GLY A 193 -5.61 -6.89 -23.45
N GLN A 194 -6.68 -7.48 -24.00
CA GLN A 194 -6.74 -7.88 -25.40
C GLN A 194 -6.60 -6.68 -26.35
N TRP A 195 -7.27 -5.56 -26.06
CA TRP A 195 -7.21 -4.37 -26.90
C TRP A 195 -5.86 -3.67 -26.81
N LEU A 196 -5.30 -3.53 -25.61
CA LEU A 196 -3.96 -2.98 -25.44
C LEU A 196 -2.89 -3.86 -26.09
N GLY A 197 -3.01 -5.18 -25.99
CA GLY A 197 -2.14 -6.12 -26.69
C GLY A 197 -2.25 -6.08 -28.22
N SER A 198 -3.33 -5.51 -28.78
CA SER A 198 -3.45 -5.22 -30.22
C SER A 198 -2.81 -3.89 -30.63
N LEU A 199 -2.34 -3.10 -29.66
CA LEU A 199 -1.72 -1.79 -29.82
C LEU A 199 -0.33 -1.74 -29.16
N PRO A 200 0.61 -2.64 -29.51
CA PRO A 200 1.91 -2.77 -28.82
C PRO A 200 2.84 -1.56 -28.95
N HIS A 201 2.48 -0.60 -29.82
CA HIS A 201 3.23 0.64 -30.09
C HIS A 201 2.45 1.90 -29.69
N SER A 202 1.37 1.78 -28.92
CA SER A 202 0.71 2.99 -28.39
C SER A 202 1.64 3.70 -27.41
N GLY A 203 1.45 5.00 -27.22
CA GLY A 203 2.22 5.79 -26.25
C GLY A 203 1.84 5.53 -24.78
N LEU A 204 1.24 4.39 -24.47
CA LEU A 204 0.82 4.06 -23.10
C LEU A 204 2.07 3.81 -22.25
N GLN A 205 2.23 4.60 -21.20
CA GLN A 205 3.37 4.53 -20.26
C GLN A 205 2.96 4.00 -18.89
N HIS A 206 1.71 4.20 -18.49
CA HIS A 206 1.20 3.81 -17.19
C HIS A 206 -0.11 3.03 -17.32
N LEU A 207 -0.16 1.83 -16.75
CA LEU A 207 -1.37 1.03 -16.61
C LEU A 207 -1.57 0.62 -15.16
N GLU A 208 -2.64 1.10 -14.56
CA GLU A 208 -3.18 0.61 -13.31
C GLU A 208 -4.58 0.02 -13.56
N HIS A 209 -4.78 -1.22 -13.13
CA HIS A 209 -6.11 -1.80 -13.15
C HIS A 209 -6.44 -2.66 -11.94
N ARG A 210 -7.63 -2.44 -11.39
CA ARG A 210 -8.14 -3.18 -10.23
C ARG A 210 -9.38 -3.94 -10.61
N TYR A 211 -9.40 -5.24 -10.37
CA TYR A 211 -10.58 -6.05 -10.63
C TYR A 211 -11.25 -6.47 -9.32
N ALA A 212 -12.42 -5.90 -9.05
CA ALA A 212 -13.27 -6.34 -7.95
C ALA A 212 -13.89 -7.70 -8.32
N LEU A 213 -13.51 -8.74 -7.59
CA LEU A 213 -13.89 -10.12 -7.90
C LEU A 213 -15.39 -10.33 -7.74
N SER A 214 -15.98 -11.14 -8.63
CA SER A 214 -17.34 -11.64 -8.45
C SER A 214 -17.36 -12.83 -7.49
N ASN A 215 -18.55 -13.26 -7.05
CA ASN A 215 -18.67 -14.45 -6.19
C ASN A 215 -18.27 -15.75 -6.92
N GLN A 216 -18.21 -15.76 -8.26
CA GLN A 216 -17.84 -16.94 -9.04
C GLN A 216 -16.32 -16.99 -9.24
N LEU A 217 -15.73 -18.18 -9.16
CA LEU A 217 -14.32 -18.42 -9.51
C LEU A 217 -14.17 -18.38 -11.03
N ASP A 218 -13.12 -17.74 -11.52
CA ASP A 218 -12.77 -17.61 -12.93
C ASP A 218 -11.34 -18.11 -13.17
N TRP A 219 -11.25 -19.39 -13.54
CA TRP A 219 -10.01 -20.09 -13.89
C TRP A 219 -9.59 -19.89 -15.36
N SER A 220 -10.06 -18.82 -16.01
CA SER A 220 -9.63 -18.52 -17.37
C SER A 220 -8.12 -18.26 -17.43
N SER A 221 -7.51 -18.68 -18.53
CA SER A 221 -6.07 -18.50 -18.76
C SER A 221 -5.71 -17.01 -18.74
N MET A 222 -4.63 -16.67 -18.04
CA MET A 222 -4.10 -15.33 -18.06
C MET A 222 -3.57 -14.95 -19.45
N LEU A 223 -3.76 -13.69 -19.85
CA LEU A 223 -3.16 -13.17 -21.07
C LEU A 223 -1.82 -12.49 -20.76
N TYR A 224 -0.79 -12.80 -21.53
CA TYR A 224 0.48 -12.10 -21.51
C TYR A 224 0.68 -11.37 -22.84
N ARG A 225 0.88 -10.05 -22.80
CA ARG A 225 0.97 -9.23 -24.03
C ARG A 225 2.14 -8.25 -23.97
N GLU A 226 2.91 -8.19 -25.07
CA GLU A 226 3.97 -7.19 -25.21
C GLU A 226 3.36 -5.80 -25.42
N HIS A 227 3.87 -4.81 -24.70
CA HIS A 227 3.62 -3.40 -24.87
C HIS A 227 4.93 -2.61 -24.67
N ARG A 228 5.43 -1.97 -25.72
CA ARG A 228 6.84 -1.53 -25.76
C ARG A 228 7.14 -0.27 -24.98
N GLU A 229 6.18 0.65 -24.90
CA GLU A 229 6.36 1.97 -24.27
C GLU A 229 5.93 1.97 -22.79
N LEU A 230 5.35 0.86 -22.31
CA LEU A 230 4.86 0.72 -20.94
C LEU A 230 6.03 0.79 -19.95
N GLN A 231 5.93 1.71 -18.99
CA GLN A 231 6.92 1.92 -17.94
C GLN A 231 6.44 1.42 -16.58
N ILE A 232 5.13 1.50 -16.32
CA ILE A 232 4.53 1.16 -15.03
C ILE A 232 3.31 0.28 -15.24
N GLU A 233 3.27 -0.85 -14.55
CA GLU A 233 2.10 -1.70 -14.45
C GLU A 233 1.78 -2.01 -12.99
N LEU A 234 0.55 -1.68 -12.59
CA LEU A 234 -0.04 -2.03 -11.31
C LEU A 234 -1.34 -2.81 -11.55
N ALA A 235 -1.43 -4.02 -11.02
CA ALA A 235 -2.62 -4.84 -11.19
C ALA A 235 -3.05 -5.56 -9.92
N LEU A 236 -4.34 -5.43 -9.58
CA LEU A 236 -5.01 -6.23 -8.55
C LEU A 236 -5.99 -7.19 -9.22
N ASN A 237 -5.85 -8.48 -8.90
CA ASN A 237 -6.58 -9.59 -9.50
C ASN A 237 -6.46 -9.61 -11.04
N PRO A 238 -5.23 -9.57 -11.60
CA PRO A 238 -5.02 -9.48 -13.04
C PRO A 238 -5.64 -10.65 -13.80
N SER A 239 -6.28 -10.36 -14.93
CA SER A 239 -6.59 -11.35 -15.99
C SER A 239 -5.69 -11.17 -17.21
N THR A 240 -4.91 -10.11 -17.24
CA THR A 240 -3.91 -9.80 -18.26
C THR A 240 -2.73 -9.14 -17.59
N ILE A 241 -1.53 -9.46 -18.07
CA ILE A 241 -0.29 -8.80 -17.70
C ILE A 241 0.35 -8.29 -18.98
N LEU A 242 0.67 -7.00 -18.99
CA LEU A 242 1.46 -6.42 -20.05
C LEU A 242 2.94 -6.51 -19.69
N TRP A 243 3.80 -6.48 -20.70
CA TRP A 243 5.25 -6.50 -20.47
C TRP A 243 5.98 -5.80 -21.59
N GLY A 244 7.16 -5.26 -21.29
CA GLY A 244 7.94 -4.54 -22.28
C GLY A 244 9.35 -4.25 -21.80
N GLY A 245 10.25 -3.97 -22.74
CA GLY A 245 11.63 -3.61 -22.41
C GLY A 245 11.75 -2.28 -21.66
N ALA A 246 10.76 -1.40 -21.77
CA ALA A 246 10.70 -0.12 -21.05
C ALA A 246 10.12 -0.23 -19.63
N LEU A 247 9.61 -1.39 -19.22
CA LEU A 247 8.94 -1.58 -17.95
C LEU A 247 9.93 -1.39 -16.79
N ARG A 248 9.66 -0.40 -15.94
CA ARG A 248 10.46 -0.05 -14.76
C ARG A 248 9.81 -0.51 -13.46
N ARG A 249 8.47 -0.52 -13.40
CA ARG A 249 7.72 -0.94 -12.20
C ARG A 249 6.66 -1.94 -12.57
N LEU A 250 6.72 -3.10 -11.92
CA LEU A 250 5.72 -4.16 -12.00
C LEU A 250 5.22 -4.46 -10.59
N SER A 251 3.95 -4.21 -10.33
CA SER A 251 3.30 -4.48 -9.05
C SER A 251 2.04 -5.29 -9.28
N LEU A 252 2.07 -6.57 -8.90
CA LEU A 252 0.98 -7.52 -9.16
C LEU A 252 0.47 -8.10 -7.86
N ALA A 253 -0.84 -8.25 -7.75
CA ALA A 253 -1.47 -8.83 -6.57
C ALA A 253 -2.71 -9.65 -6.87
N ALA A 254 -2.98 -10.66 -6.04
CA ALA A 254 -4.19 -11.47 -6.14
C ALA A 254 -4.80 -11.79 -4.78
N GLU A 255 -6.11 -11.57 -4.65
CA GLU A 255 -6.90 -11.89 -3.45
C GLU A 255 -7.47 -13.31 -3.47
N ARG A 256 -7.45 -13.98 -4.64
CA ARG A 256 -8.01 -15.33 -4.82
C ARG A 256 -7.08 -16.23 -5.62
N ARG A 257 -7.23 -17.55 -5.39
CA ARG A 257 -6.43 -18.60 -6.03
C ARG A 257 -6.61 -18.68 -7.55
N ASP A 258 -7.80 -18.37 -8.06
CA ASP A 258 -8.12 -18.39 -9.50
C ASP A 258 -7.45 -17.27 -10.31
N ARG A 259 -6.82 -16.30 -9.62
CA ARG A 259 -6.02 -15.23 -10.22
C ARG A 259 -4.51 -15.38 -9.99
N ALA A 260 -4.09 -16.53 -9.46
CA ALA A 260 -2.68 -16.81 -9.26
C ALA A 260 -1.96 -17.06 -10.59
N ILE A 261 -0.70 -16.65 -10.66
CA ILE A 261 0.19 -16.70 -11.82
C ILE A 261 1.19 -17.83 -11.60
N PRO A 262 1.30 -18.81 -12.50
CA PRO A 262 2.40 -19.77 -12.46
C PRO A 262 3.75 -19.06 -12.42
N ALA A 263 4.61 -19.38 -11.44
CA ALA A 263 5.83 -18.60 -11.23
C ALA A 263 6.83 -18.74 -12.39
N ASP A 264 6.80 -19.84 -13.13
CA ASP A 264 7.58 -20.04 -14.36
C ASP A 264 7.14 -19.09 -15.48
N GLU A 265 5.84 -18.87 -15.67
CA GLU A 265 5.31 -17.89 -16.62
C GLU A 265 5.75 -16.47 -16.25
N LEU A 266 5.70 -16.13 -14.96
CA LEU A 266 6.19 -14.83 -14.48
C LEU A 266 7.70 -14.69 -14.71
N LEU A 267 8.50 -15.69 -14.35
CA LEU A 267 9.95 -15.65 -14.54
C LEU A 267 10.33 -15.51 -16.03
N LEU A 268 9.62 -16.21 -16.92
CA LEU A 268 9.80 -16.08 -18.36
C LEU A 268 9.49 -14.64 -18.82
N LEU A 269 8.43 -14.02 -18.30
CA LEU A 269 8.10 -12.63 -18.58
C LEU A 269 9.20 -11.68 -18.09
N LEU A 270 9.74 -11.90 -16.88
CA LEU A 270 10.80 -11.07 -16.31
C LEU A 270 12.09 -11.10 -17.16
N THR A 271 12.37 -12.17 -17.91
CA THR A 271 13.51 -12.19 -18.86
C THR A 271 13.41 -11.13 -19.97
N ARG A 272 12.22 -10.57 -20.18
CA ARG A 272 11.94 -9.52 -21.19
C ARG A 272 11.89 -8.12 -20.59
N CYS A 273 11.92 -7.97 -19.27
CA CYS A 273 11.78 -6.70 -18.55
C CYS A 273 13.14 -6.23 -18.01
N LEU A 274 14.11 -5.99 -18.88
CA LEU A 274 15.50 -5.70 -18.48
C LEU A 274 15.66 -4.37 -17.74
N SER A 275 14.75 -3.41 -17.95
CA SER A 275 14.76 -2.08 -17.31
C SER A 275 14.05 -2.07 -15.95
N LEU A 276 13.65 -3.23 -15.42
CA LEU A 276 12.84 -3.30 -14.21
C LEU A 276 13.63 -2.84 -12.98
N GLU A 277 13.10 -1.83 -12.30
CA GLU A 277 13.64 -1.24 -11.07
C GLU A 277 12.88 -1.72 -9.84
N VAL A 278 11.56 -1.90 -9.96
CA VAL A 278 10.65 -2.26 -8.87
C VAL A 278 9.84 -3.49 -9.26
N LEU A 279 10.00 -4.57 -8.48
CA LEU A 279 9.19 -5.78 -8.59
C LEU A 279 8.48 -6.04 -7.26
N ALA A 280 7.16 -5.93 -7.26
CA ALA A 280 6.32 -6.24 -6.10
C ALA A 280 5.27 -7.30 -6.47
N LEU A 281 5.36 -8.46 -5.83
CA LEU A 281 4.49 -9.61 -6.08
C LEU A 281 3.74 -9.92 -4.79
N GLN A 282 2.43 -9.74 -4.78
CA GLN A 282 1.64 -9.84 -3.56
C GLN A 282 0.56 -10.92 -3.65
N MET A 283 0.88 -12.08 -3.08
CA MET A 283 0.03 -13.28 -3.06
C MET A 283 -0.41 -13.75 -4.46
N VAL A 284 0.37 -13.34 -5.47
CA VAL A 284 0.00 -13.45 -6.88
C VAL A 284 0.54 -14.71 -7.54
N LEU A 285 1.46 -15.43 -6.90
CA LEU A 285 2.06 -16.64 -7.49
C LEU A 285 1.16 -17.84 -7.23
N ALA A 286 1.13 -18.81 -8.14
CA ALA A 286 0.48 -20.09 -7.92
C ALA A 286 1.45 -21.09 -7.27
N PRO A 287 0.97 -22.03 -6.44
CA PRO A 287 1.79 -23.14 -5.98
C PRO A 287 2.30 -23.97 -7.17
N PHE A 288 3.52 -24.50 -7.05
CA PHE A 288 4.15 -25.28 -8.13
C PHE A 288 3.47 -26.64 -8.30
N ASP A 289 2.99 -26.92 -9.51
CA ASP A 289 2.87 -28.28 -10.00
C ASP A 289 4.21 -28.65 -10.65
N ASP A 290 4.77 -29.82 -10.31
CA ASP A 290 6.08 -30.34 -10.76
C ASP A 290 6.44 -29.91 -12.20
N THR A 291 7.37 -28.96 -12.35
CA THR A 291 7.82 -28.45 -13.66
C THR A 291 9.32 -28.12 -13.68
N PRO A 292 9.97 -28.24 -14.85
CA PRO A 292 11.39 -28.57 -15.00
C PRO A 292 12.35 -27.42 -14.68
N PRO A 293 13.64 -27.71 -14.45
CA PRO A 293 14.63 -26.72 -14.07
C PRO A 293 14.84 -25.68 -15.19
N VAL A 294 14.38 -24.45 -14.98
CA VAL A 294 14.91 -23.30 -15.74
C VAL A 294 16.37 -23.15 -15.36
N ALA A 295 17.26 -23.32 -16.34
CA ALA A 295 18.68 -23.60 -16.11
C ALA A 295 19.55 -22.38 -15.76
N LEU A 296 19.03 -21.15 -15.85
CA LEU A 296 19.79 -19.93 -15.53
C LEU A 296 18.90 -18.90 -14.82
N PRO A 297 19.43 -18.18 -13.80
CA PRO A 297 18.71 -17.10 -13.14
C PRO A 297 18.38 -15.94 -14.09
N VAL A 298 17.20 -15.36 -13.93
CA VAL A 298 16.76 -14.13 -14.60
C VAL A 298 17.59 -12.96 -14.08
N SER A 299 18.32 -12.29 -14.96
CA SER A 299 19.13 -11.13 -14.62
C SER A 299 18.31 -9.84 -14.70
N LEU A 300 18.14 -9.16 -13.57
CA LEU A 300 17.44 -7.87 -13.47
C LEU A 300 18.42 -6.79 -12.97
N PRO A 301 19.26 -6.21 -13.85
CA PRO A 301 20.41 -5.40 -13.45
C PRO A 301 20.05 -4.06 -12.79
N HIS A 302 18.84 -3.55 -13.05
CA HIS A 302 18.36 -2.27 -12.51
C HIS A 302 17.48 -2.43 -11.28
N LEU A 303 17.25 -3.66 -10.83
CA LEU A 303 16.36 -3.95 -9.72
C LEU A 303 16.89 -3.31 -8.43
N ARG A 304 16.12 -2.38 -7.87
CA ARG A 304 16.41 -1.70 -6.60
C ARG A 304 15.44 -2.07 -5.49
N TYR A 305 14.27 -2.61 -5.85
CA TYR A 305 13.23 -3.01 -4.90
C TYR A 305 12.63 -4.34 -5.32
N PHE A 306 12.69 -5.33 -4.43
CA PHE A 306 12.05 -6.62 -4.59
C PHE A 306 11.18 -6.96 -3.38
N LEU A 307 9.88 -7.14 -3.60
CA LEU A 307 8.94 -7.62 -2.61
C LEU A 307 8.23 -8.86 -3.13
N LEU A 308 8.19 -9.91 -2.31
CA LEU A 308 7.37 -11.08 -2.55
C LEU A 308 6.56 -11.41 -1.28
N CYS A 309 5.24 -11.26 -1.36
CA CYS A 309 4.31 -11.70 -0.34
C CYS A 309 3.71 -13.04 -0.76
N GLY A 310 3.94 -14.09 0.02
CA GLY A 310 3.60 -15.46 -0.40
C GLY A 310 3.91 -16.52 0.65
N GLU A 311 3.67 -17.78 0.29
CA GLU A 311 4.11 -18.94 1.07
C GLU A 311 5.63 -19.15 0.90
N ILE A 312 6.27 -19.84 1.85
CA ILE A 312 7.72 -20.14 1.79
C ILE A 312 8.10 -20.94 0.53
N ALA A 313 7.22 -21.81 0.03
CA ALA A 313 7.42 -22.58 -1.19
C ALA A 313 7.54 -21.68 -2.44
N GLU A 314 6.80 -20.57 -2.47
CA GLU A 314 6.86 -19.60 -3.57
C GLU A 314 8.22 -18.86 -3.54
N TRP A 315 8.69 -18.48 -2.35
CA TRP A 315 10.02 -17.92 -2.13
C TRP A 315 11.14 -18.88 -2.56
N GLN A 316 11.09 -20.13 -2.11
CA GLN A 316 12.04 -21.18 -2.48
C GLN A 316 12.12 -21.40 -3.99
N SER A 317 11.02 -21.17 -4.72
CA SER A 317 11.02 -21.32 -6.17
C SER A 317 11.52 -20.09 -6.93
N VAL A 318 11.18 -18.89 -6.47
CA VAL A 318 11.52 -17.63 -7.17
C VAL A 318 12.94 -17.17 -6.84
N TRP A 319 13.31 -17.20 -5.57
CA TRP A 319 14.58 -16.67 -5.06
C TRP A 319 15.82 -17.17 -5.82
N PRO A 320 16.04 -18.49 -6.01
CA PRO A 320 17.22 -18.98 -6.72
C PRO A 320 17.19 -18.70 -8.24
N LYS A 321 16.03 -18.28 -8.78
CA LYS A 321 15.82 -18.04 -10.21
C LYS A 321 15.90 -16.56 -10.57
N ILE A 322 16.11 -15.65 -9.63
CA ILE A 322 16.31 -14.23 -9.88
C ILE A 322 17.69 -13.81 -9.37
N ALA A 323 18.50 -13.20 -10.23
CA ALA A 323 19.75 -12.58 -9.81
C ALA A 323 19.46 -11.17 -9.27
N ILE A 324 19.45 -11.03 -7.95
CA ILE A 324 19.18 -9.78 -7.24
C ILE A 324 20.48 -8.99 -7.05
N PRO A 325 20.54 -7.71 -7.45
CA PRO A 325 21.70 -6.85 -7.20
C PRO A 325 21.96 -6.60 -5.70
N GLU A 326 23.23 -6.46 -5.31
CA GLU A 326 23.65 -6.14 -3.91
C GLU A 326 23.11 -4.82 -3.35
N THR A 327 22.71 -3.92 -4.25
CA THR A 327 22.14 -2.62 -3.92
C THR A 327 20.62 -2.68 -3.73
N ALA A 328 19.98 -3.80 -4.04
CA ALA A 328 18.53 -3.93 -3.96
C ALA A 328 18.06 -4.05 -2.50
N SER A 329 16.90 -3.44 -2.24
CA SER A 329 16.13 -3.69 -1.03
C SER A 329 15.25 -4.91 -1.22
N VAL A 330 15.33 -5.87 -0.30
CA VAL A 330 14.57 -7.12 -0.34
C VAL A 330 13.55 -7.14 0.79
N HIS A 331 12.30 -7.39 0.43
CA HIS A 331 11.17 -7.37 1.33
C HIS A 331 10.52 -8.75 1.36
N ALA A 332 11.00 -9.57 2.30
CA ALA A 332 10.44 -10.88 2.62
C ALA A 332 9.10 -10.71 3.32
N ASP A 333 8.01 -11.14 2.69
CA ASP A 333 6.68 -11.08 3.28
C ASP A 333 6.03 -12.47 3.20
N LEU A 334 5.88 -13.11 4.36
CA LEU A 334 5.65 -14.54 4.45
C LEU A 334 4.36 -14.83 5.16
N ILE A 335 3.57 -15.71 4.55
CA ILE A 335 2.32 -16.18 5.12
C ILE A 335 2.63 -17.36 6.03
N LEU A 336 2.32 -17.20 7.31
CA LEU A 336 2.56 -18.21 8.32
C LEU A 336 1.54 -19.35 8.16
N PRO A 337 1.99 -20.60 7.95
CA PRO A 337 1.08 -21.74 7.84
C PRO A 337 0.24 -21.93 9.11
N ARG A 338 -1.03 -22.28 8.93
CA ARG A 338 -1.95 -22.54 10.05
C ARG A 338 -1.42 -23.59 11.01
N LEU A 339 -0.79 -24.64 10.47
CA LEU A 339 -0.22 -25.72 11.25
C LEU A 339 0.92 -25.25 12.16
N ASP A 340 1.79 -24.35 11.70
CA ASP A 340 2.89 -23.83 12.52
C ASP A 340 2.39 -22.92 13.65
N ILE A 341 1.28 -22.18 13.42
CA ILE A 341 0.61 -21.42 14.49
C ILE A 341 0.02 -22.39 15.52
N PHE A 342 -0.70 -23.42 15.04
CA PHE A 342 -1.38 -24.37 15.91
C PHE A 342 -0.41 -25.21 16.76
N LEU A 343 0.76 -25.55 16.22
CA LEU A 343 1.80 -26.31 16.90
C LEU A 343 2.80 -25.44 17.68
N ASP A 344 2.63 -24.12 17.70
CA ASP A 344 3.55 -23.16 18.30
C ASP A 344 5.00 -23.30 17.78
N SER A 345 5.15 -23.57 16.47
CA SER A 345 6.43 -23.79 15.79
C SER A 345 6.85 -22.63 14.89
N VAL A 346 6.52 -21.41 15.31
CA VAL A 346 6.82 -20.16 14.59
C VAL A 346 8.32 -19.97 14.43
N ASP A 347 9.12 -20.27 15.46
CA ASP A 347 10.57 -20.15 15.43
C ASP A 347 11.22 -21.06 14.37
N ARG A 348 10.74 -22.30 14.25
CA ARG A 348 11.17 -23.26 13.23
C ARG A 348 10.85 -22.76 11.82
N PHE A 349 9.62 -22.28 11.62
CA PHE A 349 9.21 -21.68 10.34
C PHE A 349 10.11 -20.49 9.98
N VAL A 350 10.35 -19.59 10.94
CA VAL A 350 11.18 -18.41 10.72
C VAL A 350 12.64 -18.77 10.45
N ALA A 351 13.19 -19.80 11.11
CA ALA A 351 14.53 -20.29 10.83
C ALA A 351 14.66 -20.79 9.38
N GLU A 352 13.67 -21.56 8.90
CA GLU A 352 13.63 -22.00 7.50
C GLU A 352 13.47 -20.82 6.53
N ALA A 353 12.56 -19.89 6.84
CA ALA A 353 12.30 -18.73 6.01
C ALA A 353 13.51 -17.78 5.90
N THR A 354 14.25 -17.58 6.99
CA THR A 354 15.45 -16.74 7.01
C THR A 354 16.52 -17.28 6.06
N VAL A 355 16.70 -18.60 6.05
CA VAL A 355 17.61 -19.29 5.11
C VAL A 355 17.21 -19.06 3.66
N ASN A 356 15.92 -18.92 3.34
CA ASN A 356 15.44 -18.82 1.96
C ASN A 356 15.24 -17.38 1.48
N CYS A 357 15.05 -16.42 2.38
CA CYS A 357 14.62 -15.07 2.03
C CYS A 357 15.60 -13.97 2.46
N LEU A 358 16.46 -14.23 3.46
CA LEU A 358 17.40 -13.25 4.01
C LEU A 358 18.88 -13.58 3.70
N ASN A 359 19.15 -14.56 2.84
CA ASN A 359 20.50 -15.07 2.57
C ASN A 359 21.21 -14.43 1.36
N GLY A 360 20.78 -13.26 0.89
CA GLY A 360 21.28 -12.68 -0.37
C GLY A 360 22.48 -11.74 -0.21
N PRO A 361 23.23 -11.54 -1.30
CA PRO A 361 24.34 -10.60 -1.32
C PRO A 361 23.80 -9.18 -1.10
N GLY A 362 24.46 -8.40 -0.25
CA GLY A 362 24.04 -7.02 0.05
C GLY A 362 23.09 -6.83 1.23
N PHE A 363 22.87 -7.84 2.07
CA PHE A 363 22.15 -7.66 3.34
C PHE A 363 22.79 -6.52 4.19
N PRO A 364 22.00 -5.57 4.75
CA PRO A 364 22.52 -4.44 5.51
C PRO A 364 22.99 -4.87 6.90
N SER A 365 23.86 -4.07 7.54
CA SER A 365 24.14 -4.29 8.97
C SER A 365 22.87 -4.08 9.78
N CYS A 366 22.57 -4.92 10.77
CA CYS A 366 21.40 -4.79 11.64
C CYS A 366 21.52 -3.70 12.71
N ARG A 367 22.30 -2.63 12.47
CA ARG A 367 22.55 -1.60 13.49
C ARG A 367 21.27 -0.92 13.96
N VAL A 368 20.33 -0.71 13.05
CA VAL A 368 18.98 -0.21 13.34
C VAL A 368 17.96 -1.25 12.95
N VAL A 369 17.07 -1.57 13.89
CA VAL A 369 15.93 -2.45 13.68
C VAL A 369 14.64 -1.70 13.97
N ILE A 370 13.68 -1.75 13.04
CA ILE A 370 12.31 -1.30 13.31
C ILE A 370 11.40 -2.50 13.47
N LEU A 371 10.66 -2.55 14.57
CA LEU A 371 9.60 -3.50 14.83
C LEU A 371 8.23 -2.87 14.55
N HIS A 372 7.48 -3.49 13.66
CA HIS A 372 6.05 -3.24 13.47
C HIS A 372 5.25 -4.41 13.96
N TYR A 373 4.29 -4.10 14.83
CA TYR A 373 3.33 -5.06 15.30
C TYR A 373 1.92 -4.54 14.99
N GLN A 374 1.20 -5.23 14.10
CA GLN A 374 -0.10 -4.78 13.61
C GLN A 374 -1.22 -5.68 14.13
N THR A 375 -2.21 -5.10 14.80
CA THR A 375 -3.40 -5.83 15.26
C THR A 375 -4.51 -5.82 14.22
N LYS A 376 -5.38 -6.84 14.27
CA LYS A 376 -6.56 -6.93 13.39
C LYS A 376 -7.52 -5.77 13.65
N ILE A 377 -7.85 -5.56 14.93
CA ILE A 377 -8.74 -4.48 15.39
C ILE A 377 -7.91 -3.36 16.04
N PRO A 378 -8.06 -2.11 15.61
CA PRO A 378 -7.41 -0.98 16.27
C PRO A 378 -8.05 -0.70 17.64
N THR A 379 -7.31 -0.91 18.72
CA THR A 379 -7.73 -0.61 20.11
C THR A 379 -6.62 0.06 20.90
N ASP A 380 -6.89 1.10 21.71
CA ASP A 380 -5.85 1.73 22.55
C ASP A 380 -5.45 0.90 23.78
N ARG A 381 -6.14 -0.22 24.00
CA ARG A 381 -5.83 -1.14 25.10
C ARG A 381 -4.61 -2.01 24.74
N PRO A 382 -3.92 -2.57 25.74
CA PRO A 382 -2.97 -3.65 25.50
C PRO A 382 -3.64 -4.72 24.64
N PRO A 383 -2.93 -5.29 23.67
CA PRO A 383 -3.50 -6.35 22.84
C PRO A 383 -3.85 -7.55 23.74
N ASP A 384 -5.06 -8.11 23.52
CA ASP A 384 -5.44 -9.41 24.07
C ASP A 384 -4.71 -10.52 23.28
N ASP A 385 -4.69 -11.76 23.77
CA ASP A 385 -4.05 -12.94 23.14
C ASP A 385 -4.57 -13.32 21.72
N GLU A 386 -5.26 -12.43 21.02
CA GLU A 386 -5.58 -12.52 19.60
C GLU A 386 -4.31 -12.46 18.74
N SER A 387 -4.23 -13.34 17.74
CA SER A 387 -3.16 -13.29 16.73
C SER A 387 -3.08 -11.89 16.08
N PRO A 388 -1.88 -11.32 15.86
CA PRO A 388 -1.75 -10.11 15.06
C PRO A 388 -2.24 -10.32 13.62
N GLU A 389 -2.30 -9.25 12.83
CA GLU A 389 -2.38 -9.37 11.38
C GLU A 389 -0.99 -9.65 10.80
N LEU A 390 0.02 -8.91 11.27
CA LEU A 390 1.41 -9.14 10.92
C LEU A 390 2.40 -8.68 11.99
N VAL A 391 3.62 -9.18 11.86
CA VAL A 391 4.82 -8.68 12.53
C VAL A 391 5.88 -8.41 11.46
N THR A 392 6.46 -7.21 11.43
CA THR A 392 7.55 -6.86 10.50
C THR A 392 8.78 -6.39 11.25
N LEU A 393 9.94 -6.90 10.85
CA LEU A 393 11.25 -6.38 11.22
C LEU A 393 11.88 -5.72 10.00
N THR A 394 12.33 -4.48 10.14
CA THR A 394 13.14 -3.78 9.13
C THR A 394 14.56 -3.69 9.61
N PHE A 395 15.52 -4.10 8.77
CA PHE A 395 16.95 -4.09 9.04
C PHE A 395 17.64 -3.04 8.18
N ALA A 396 18.42 -2.16 8.81
CA ALA A 396 19.19 -1.14 8.11
C ALA A 396 20.44 -0.70 8.89
N ALA A 397 21.39 -0.07 8.18
CA ALA A 397 22.63 0.41 8.79
C ALA A 397 22.44 1.75 9.52
N THR A 398 21.48 2.55 9.07
CA THR A 398 21.13 3.84 9.63
C THR A 398 19.63 3.96 9.86
N GLU A 399 19.24 4.94 10.66
CA GLU A 399 17.84 5.21 10.98
C GLU A 399 17.06 5.71 9.76
N GLU A 400 17.62 6.63 8.99
CA GLU A 400 17.03 7.15 7.75
C GLU A 400 16.72 6.03 6.75
N GLU A 401 17.66 5.09 6.58
CA GLU A 401 17.43 3.89 5.78
C GLU A 401 16.32 3.02 6.38
N ALA A 402 16.31 2.82 7.70
CA ALA A 402 15.31 2.00 8.36
C ALA A 402 13.89 2.53 8.14
N TRP A 403 13.70 3.85 8.24
CA TRP A 403 12.41 4.53 8.07
C TRP A 403 11.80 4.41 6.68
N ALA A 404 12.61 4.12 5.66
CA ALA A 404 12.12 3.91 4.30
C ALA A 404 11.37 2.58 4.12
N GLU A 405 11.58 1.58 5.01
CA GLU A 405 10.79 0.33 5.12
C GLU A 405 10.40 -0.29 3.77
N LYS A 406 9.11 -0.47 3.48
CA LYS A 406 8.64 -1.05 2.20
C LYS A 406 8.36 0.00 1.11
N ASN A 407 8.79 1.26 1.24
CA ASN A 407 8.49 2.29 0.24
C ASN A 407 9.37 2.17 -1.04
N PRO A 408 8.81 1.79 -2.20
CA PRO A 408 9.59 1.58 -3.42
C PRO A 408 10.22 2.86 -3.99
N GLU A 409 9.82 4.05 -3.55
CA GLU A 409 10.39 5.31 -4.03
C GLU A 409 11.76 5.62 -3.41
N HIS A 410 12.02 5.14 -2.19
CA HIS A 410 13.31 5.36 -1.53
C HIS A 410 14.45 4.55 -2.16
N LEU A 411 15.59 5.22 -2.33
CA LEU A 411 16.83 4.63 -2.88
C LEU A 411 17.74 4.01 -1.81
N SER A 412 17.42 4.20 -0.53
CA SER A 412 18.15 3.63 0.60
C SER A 412 18.09 2.11 0.61
N ARG A 413 19.18 1.45 0.98
CA ARG A 413 19.24 -0.01 1.09
C ARG A 413 18.69 -0.45 2.43
N ARG A 414 17.65 -1.28 2.43
CA ARG A 414 17.10 -1.90 3.63
C ARG A 414 16.43 -3.22 3.31
N TRP A 415 16.33 -4.08 4.30
CA TRP A 415 15.67 -5.38 4.15
C TRP A 415 14.54 -5.47 5.15
N THR A 416 13.43 -6.10 4.77
CA THR A 416 12.33 -6.36 5.71
C THR A 416 11.99 -7.83 5.76
N PHE A 417 11.63 -8.29 6.94
CA PHE A 417 11.08 -9.62 7.17
C PHE A 417 9.72 -9.50 7.85
N THR A 418 8.68 -9.89 7.15
CA THR A 418 7.29 -9.83 7.60
C THR A 418 6.74 -11.24 7.73
N VAL A 419 6.10 -11.51 8.87
CA VAL A 419 5.30 -12.72 9.11
C VAL A 419 3.84 -12.29 9.19
N ARG A 420 3.00 -12.87 8.33
CA ARG A 420 1.55 -12.63 8.27
C ARG A 420 0.77 -13.77 8.86
N PHE A 421 -0.25 -13.45 9.64
CA PHE A 421 -1.12 -14.41 10.29
C PHE A 421 -2.45 -14.51 9.52
N PRO A 422 -3.08 -15.70 9.49
CA PRO A 422 -4.37 -15.89 8.84
C PRO A 422 -5.43 -14.87 9.28
N GLY A 423 -6.19 -14.38 8.30
CA GLY A 423 -7.27 -13.41 8.43
C GLY A 423 -8.09 -13.35 7.14
N GLY A 424 -9.17 -12.57 7.10
CA GLY A 424 -10.18 -12.68 6.03
C GLY A 424 -9.67 -12.62 4.59
N VAL A 425 -8.73 -11.72 4.27
CA VAL A 425 -8.11 -11.62 2.93
C VAL A 425 -7.25 -12.85 2.64
N LEU A 426 -6.42 -13.26 3.60
CA LEU A 426 -5.56 -14.44 3.46
C LEU A 426 -6.37 -15.73 3.41
N ASP A 427 -7.49 -15.84 4.13
CA ASP A 427 -8.37 -17.02 4.09
C ASP A 427 -9.03 -17.18 2.72
N THR A 428 -9.18 -16.09 1.96
CA THR A 428 -9.74 -16.13 0.60
C THR A 428 -8.71 -16.64 -0.40
N ARG A 429 -7.44 -16.23 -0.26
CA ARG A 429 -6.34 -16.65 -1.13
C ARG A 429 -5.71 -17.98 -0.71
N TYR A 430 -5.67 -18.26 0.58
CA TYR A 430 -5.10 -19.45 1.22
C TYR A 430 -6.11 -20.06 2.20
N PRO A 431 -7.27 -20.55 1.72
CA PRO A 431 -8.23 -21.23 2.56
C PRO A 431 -7.61 -22.45 3.25
N PRO A 432 -8.12 -22.81 4.45
CA PRO A 432 -7.64 -23.94 5.22
C PRO A 432 -7.57 -25.23 4.40
N GLY A 433 -6.51 -25.99 4.63
CA GLY A 433 -6.38 -27.35 4.10
C GLY A 433 -7.36 -28.33 4.75
N PRO A 434 -7.52 -29.53 4.19
CA PRO A 434 -8.32 -30.58 4.80
C PRO A 434 -7.87 -30.87 6.24
N GLY A 435 -8.75 -30.67 7.23
CA GLY A 435 -8.46 -30.89 8.65
C GLY A 435 -7.97 -29.66 9.41
N GLU A 436 -7.81 -28.51 8.76
CA GLU A 436 -7.41 -27.24 9.39
C GLU A 436 -8.59 -26.38 9.86
N ASP A 437 -9.83 -26.70 9.44
CA ASP A 437 -11.05 -25.92 9.69
C ASP A 437 -11.41 -25.74 11.18
N GLY A 438 -10.78 -26.50 12.08
CA GLY A 438 -10.95 -26.41 13.54
C GLY A 438 -9.74 -25.91 14.31
N MET A 439 -8.63 -25.56 13.64
CA MET A 439 -7.41 -25.10 14.31
C MET A 439 -7.62 -23.69 14.87
N ASN A 440 -7.34 -23.51 16.16
CA ASN A 440 -7.43 -22.20 16.81
C ASN A 440 -6.22 -21.32 16.47
N VAL A 441 -6.13 -20.85 15.23
CA VAL A 441 -5.06 -19.98 14.73
C VAL A 441 -5.29 -18.50 14.99
N GLY A 442 -6.45 -18.15 15.55
CA GLY A 442 -6.81 -16.77 15.91
C GLY A 442 -6.25 -16.30 17.25
N ARG A 443 -5.52 -17.17 17.97
CA ARG A 443 -4.91 -16.84 19.26
C ARG A 443 -3.43 -17.20 19.27
N VAL A 444 -2.66 -16.49 20.08
CA VAL A 444 -1.24 -16.72 20.35
C VAL A 444 -1.03 -16.88 21.86
N ALA A 445 0.09 -17.47 22.28
CA ALA A 445 0.36 -17.67 23.70
C ALA A 445 0.63 -16.35 24.44
N SER A 446 1.42 -15.47 23.82
CA SER A 446 1.53 -14.05 24.15
C SER A 446 2.18 -13.32 22.97
N HIS A 447 2.04 -12.00 22.91
CA HIS A 447 2.62 -11.19 21.82
C HIS A 447 4.15 -11.13 21.92
N GLU A 448 4.67 -11.06 23.14
CA GLU A 448 6.08 -10.91 23.45
C GLU A 448 6.84 -12.20 23.15
N LEU A 449 6.26 -13.34 23.52
CA LEU A 449 6.79 -14.65 23.17
C LEU A 449 6.75 -14.87 21.66
N LEU A 450 5.70 -14.42 20.97
CA LEU A 450 5.62 -14.53 19.51
C LEU A 450 6.76 -13.77 18.83
N VAL A 451 7.00 -12.51 19.19
CA VAL A 451 8.08 -11.71 18.58
C VAL A 451 9.46 -12.24 18.99
N SER A 452 9.62 -12.73 20.23
CA SER A 452 10.83 -13.42 20.67
C SER A 452 11.08 -14.71 19.88
N SER A 453 10.06 -15.53 19.62
CA SER A 453 10.17 -16.72 18.77
C SER A 453 10.59 -16.38 17.34
N ILE A 454 10.11 -15.27 16.78
CA ILE A 454 10.57 -14.77 15.48
C ILE A 454 12.07 -14.41 15.55
N CYS A 455 12.49 -13.65 16.57
CA CYS A 455 13.90 -13.28 16.73
C CYS A 455 14.79 -14.52 16.93
N TRP A 456 14.34 -15.49 17.72
CA TRP A 456 15.02 -16.77 17.96
C TRP A 456 15.18 -17.58 16.67
N GLY A 457 14.14 -17.65 15.84
CA GLY A 457 14.20 -18.29 14.52
C GLY A 457 15.27 -17.65 13.61
N ILE A 458 15.32 -16.32 13.58
CA ILE A 458 16.34 -15.56 12.82
C ILE A 458 17.75 -15.90 13.34
N GLU A 459 17.97 -15.85 14.65
CA GLU A 459 19.29 -16.15 15.25
C GLU A 459 19.75 -17.59 15.02
N ASN A 460 18.84 -18.56 15.12
CA ASN A 460 19.18 -19.98 14.91
C ASN A 460 19.58 -20.29 13.47
N SER A 461 19.09 -19.52 12.51
CA SER A 461 19.50 -19.66 11.10
C SER A 461 20.95 -19.19 10.86
N ALA A 462 21.49 -18.30 11.70
CA ALA A 462 22.81 -17.69 11.53
C ALA A 462 23.98 -18.69 11.65
N ALA A 463 23.74 -19.88 12.23
CA ALA A 463 24.73 -20.95 12.27
C ALA A 463 24.97 -21.61 10.90
N GLN A 464 24.04 -21.48 9.95
CA GLN A 464 24.10 -22.13 8.64
C GLN A 464 24.54 -21.18 7.52
N ILE A 465 24.35 -19.87 7.70
CA ILE A 465 24.66 -18.81 6.73
C ILE A 465 25.03 -17.54 7.52
N PRO A 466 26.00 -16.71 7.11
CA PRO A 466 26.21 -15.39 7.72
C PRO A 466 25.05 -14.45 7.31
N ALA A 467 23.84 -14.68 7.84
CA ALA A 467 22.61 -14.13 7.27
C ALA A 467 22.07 -12.90 8.01
N VAL A 468 21.99 -12.89 9.34
CA VAL A 468 21.45 -11.77 10.13
C VAL A 468 22.07 -11.81 11.53
N ASP A 469 22.66 -10.71 12.01
CA ASP A 469 23.20 -10.63 13.38
C ASP A 469 22.50 -9.54 14.20
N LEU A 470 21.42 -9.94 14.89
CA LEU A 470 20.65 -9.05 15.77
C LEU A 470 21.49 -8.49 16.92
N LYS A 471 22.60 -9.13 17.29
CA LYS A 471 23.48 -8.64 18.36
C LYS A 471 24.20 -7.36 17.98
N THR A 472 24.28 -7.02 16.69
CA THR A 472 24.86 -5.75 16.23
C THR A 472 23.90 -4.56 16.38
N THR A 473 22.65 -4.79 16.75
CA THR A 473 21.63 -3.74 16.89
C THR A 473 21.99 -2.78 18.02
N GLU A 474 22.09 -1.50 17.67
CA GLU A 474 22.31 -0.40 18.60
C GLU A 474 21.03 0.40 18.85
N VAL A 475 20.11 0.41 17.87
CA VAL A 475 18.84 1.16 17.92
C VAL A 475 17.68 0.22 17.58
N LEU A 476 16.69 0.17 18.48
CA LEU A 476 15.42 -0.54 18.29
C LEU A 476 14.29 0.46 18.30
N ILE A 477 13.55 0.53 17.20
CA ILE A 477 12.39 1.41 17.05
C ILE A 477 11.12 0.55 17.09
N VAL A 478 10.24 0.82 18.04
CA VAL A 478 8.92 0.20 18.13
C VAL A 478 7.88 1.21 17.70
N LYS A 479 7.16 0.90 16.62
CA LYS A 479 6.10 1.76 16.08
C LYS A 479 4.74 1.45 16.68
N ALA A 480 4.00 2.49 17.05
CA ALA A 480 2.56 2.40 17.31
C ALA A 480 1.81 3.61 16.74
N GLY A 481 0.51 3.41 16.47
CA GLY A 481 -0.37 4.40 15.82
C GLY A 481 -1.28 3.75 14.78
N GLY A 482 -2.50 4.25 14.62
CA GLY A 482 -3.49 3.67 13.69
C GLY A 482 -3.86 2.23 14.05
N ARG A 483 -3.36 1.24 13.29
CA ARG A 483 -3.50 -0.21 13.56
C ARG A 483 -2.24 -0.85 14.18
N LEU A 484 -1.14 -0.10 14.30
CA LEU A 484 0.11 -0.55 14.91
C LEU A 484 0.07 -0.39 16.43
N ARG A 485 0.58 -1.37 17.17
CA ARG A 485 0.52 -1.40 18.64
C ARG A 485 1.87 -1.72 19.26
N HIS A 486 2.09 -1.20 20.46
CA HIS A 486 3.16 -1.69 21.31
C HIS A 486 2.79 -3.07 21.87
N MET A 487 3.80 -3.88 22.14
CA MET A 487 3.64 -5.06 22.98
C MET A 487 3.50 -4.64 24.45
N VAL A 488 2.99 -5.54 25.29
CA VAL A 488 2.76 -5.25 26.71
C VAL A 488 4.10 -5.12 27.44
N ASP A 489 5.06 -5.97 27.11
CA ASP A 489 6.43 -5.90 27.60
C ASP A 489 7.45 -6.19 26.49
N PHE A 490 8.71 -5.86 26.75
CA PHE A 490 9.83 -6.11 25.83
C PHE A 490 10.90 -7.00 26.47
N TYR A 491 10.62 -7.57 27.65
CA TYR A 491 11.56 -8.39 28.42
C TYR A 491 12.13 -9.54 27.59
N HIS A 492 11.26 -10.22 26.83
CA HIS A 492 11.64 -11.34 25.98
C HIS A 492 12.50 -10.96 24.76
N LEU A 493 12.57 -9.67 24.41
CA LEU A 493 13.43 -9.21 23.32
C LEU A 493 14.89 -9.00 23.76
N THR A 494 15.12 -8.77 25.05
CA THR A 494 16.44 -8.38 25.57
C THR A 494 17.58 -9.34 25.24
N PRO A 495 17.39 -10.68 25.21
CA PRO A 495 18.48 -11.60 24.87
C PRO A 495 18.94 -11.47 23.42
N HIS A 496 18.05 -11.01 22.53
CA HIS A 496 18.32 -10.89 21.09
C HIS A 496 19.02 -9.57 20.72
N PHE A 497 18.89 -8.54 21.57
CA PHE A 497 19.49 -7.22 21.37
C PHE A 497 20.44 -6.83 22.52
N PRO A 498 21.49 -7.62 22.80
CA PRO A 498 22.36 -7.39 23.96
C PRO A 498 23.14 -6.07 23.91
N ASN A 499 23.35 -5.48 22.73
CA ASN A 499 24.09 -4.24 22.53
C ASN A 499 23.18 -3.02 22.28
N LEU A 500 21.88 -3.14 22.56
CA LEU A 500 20.92 -2.06 22.38
C LEU A 500 21.28 -0.86 23.25
N LYS A 501 21.51 0.30 22.62
CA LYS A 501 21.79 1.59 23.31
C LYS A 501 20.55 2.48 23.34
N ASP A 502 19.82 2.53 22.24
CA ASP A 502 18.66 3.39 22.06
C ASP A 502 17.39 2.58 21.84
N LEU A 503 16.40 2.76 22.72
CA LEU A 503 15.05 2.26 22.54
C LEU A 503 14.12 3.42 22.18
N VAL A 504 13.44 3.33 21.05
CA VAL A 504 12.55 4.39 20.56
C VAL A 504 11.11 3.88 20.54
N LEU A 505 10.20 4.58 21.19
CA LEU A 505 8.78 4.22 21.26
C LEU A 505 7.93 5.32 20.63
N TYR A 506 7.41 5.08 19.43
CA TYR A 506 6.48 5.98 18.74
C TYR A 506 5.03 5.70 19.14
N GLY A 507 4.17 6.73 19.15
CA GLY A 507 2.78 6.65 19.59
C GLY A 507 2.61 6.69 21.11
N VAL A 508 3.64 7.11 21.85
CA VAL A 508 3.59 7.31 23.31
C VAL A 508 3.36 8.78 23.63
N PHE A 509 2.09 9.17 23.74
CA PHE A 509 1.71 10.58 23.93
C PHE A 509 1.77 11.08 25.37
N ASN A 510 1.63 10.18 26.34
CA ASN A 510 1.55 10.54 27.76
C ASN A 510 2.07 9.43 28.68
N ARG A 511 2.20 9.78 29.97
CA ARG A 511 2.69 8.90 31.04
C ARG A 511 1.83 7.66 31.30
N ASP A 512 0.60 7.65 30.82
CA ASP A 512 -0.34 6.57 31.09
C ASP A 512 -0.22 5.39 30.13
N SER A 513 0.53 5.54 29.05
CA SER A 513 0.90 4.48 28.11
C SER A 513 1.44 3.23 28.84
N TYR A 514 0.84 2.08 28.54
CA TYR A 514 1.27 0.80 29.10
C TYR A 514 2.69 0.44 28.67
N ALA A 515 3.06 0.72 27.42
CA ALA A 515 4.39 0.44 26.89
C ALA A 515 5.47 1.22 27.65
N LEU A 516 5.19 2.49 27.96
CA LEU A 516 6.09 3.32 28.77
C LEU A 516 6.21 2.78 30.21
N LYS A 517 5.08 2.44 30.84
CA LYS A 517 5.06 1.87 32.20
C LYS A 517 5.85 0.55 32.28
N SER A 518 5.69 -0.33 31.30
CA SER A 518 6.42 -1.61 31.23
C SER A 518 7.91 -1.40 30.96
N THR A 519 8.26 -0.52 30.02
CA THR A 519 9.67 -0.18 29.72
C THR A 519 10.39 0.34 30.97
N ILE A 520 9.74 1.21 31.75
CA ILE A 520 10.29 1.70 33.02
C ILE A 520 10.53 0.55 33.99
N ARG A 521 9.54 -0.34 34.16
CA ARG A 521 9.65 -1.50 35.04
C ARG A 521 10.85 -2.37 34.64
N GLU A 522 10.97 -2.70 33.35
CA GLU A 522 12.08 -3.52 32.83
C GLU A 522 13.45 -2.86 32.99
N LEU A 523 13.52 -1.52 32.87
CA LEU A 523 14.75 -0.78 33.14
C LEU A 523 15.10 -0.80 34.64
N ARG A 524 14.12 -0.74 35.54
CA ARG A 524 14.32 -0.88 37.00
C ARG A 524 14.83 -2.27 37.38
N ASP A 525 14.30 -3.29 36.71
CA ASP A 525 14.64 -4.69 36.99
C ASP A 525 16.04 -5.07 36.46
N GLY A 526 16.66 -4.19 35.68
CA GLY A 526 18.00 -4.40 35.13
C GLY A 526 18.03 -5.32 33.91
N THR A 527 16.88 -5.50 33.25
CA THR A 527 16.75 -6.35 32.06
C THR A 527 17.50 -5.71 30.87
N TRP A 528 17.30 -4.41 30.67
CA TRP A 528 17.93 -3.64 29.60
C TRP A 528 19.27 -3.06 30.05
N ARG A 529 20.31 -3.89 30.16
CA ARG A 529 21.64 -3.51 30.72
C ARG A 529 22.49 -2.58 29.86
N SER A 530 22.22 -2.52 28.56
CA SER A 530 23.01 -1.73 27.61
C SER A 530 22.30 -0.44 27.19
N VAL A 531 21.00 -0.31 27.46
CA VAL A 531 20.20 0.85 27.06
C VAL A 531 20.65 2.11 27.80
N GLU A 532 21.07 3.12 27.05
CA GLU A 532 21.52 4.42 27.56
C GLU A 532 20.40 5.46 27.44
N ARG A 533 19.52 5.31 26.45
CA ARG A 533 18.49 6.29 26.12
C ARG A 533 17.16 5.62 25.70
N VAL A 534 16.07 6.21 26.17
CA VAL A 534 14.71 5.93 25.71
C VAL A 534 14.16 7.19 25.04
N CYS A 535 13.88 7.12 23.74
CA CYS A 535 13.33 8.24 22.97
C CYS A 535 11.80 8.07 22.82
N LEU A 536 11.05 9.14 23.11
CA LEU A 536 9.59 9.20 23.04
C LEU A 536 9.16 10.39 22.14
N PRO A 537 9.24 10.25 20.81
CA PRO A 537 9.09 11.38 19.88
C PRO A 537 7.74 12.11 19.98
N ASP A 538 6.66 11.36 20.25
CA ASP A 538 5.30 11.89 20.29
C ASP A 538 4.85 12.36 21.68
N TYR A 539 5.78 12.42 22.65
CA TYR A 539 5.43 12.72 24.05
C TYR A 539 5.12 14.20 24.26
N GLU A 540 3.87 14.52 24.58
CA GLU A 540 3.41 15.91 24.75
C GLU A 540 3.64 16.47 26.17
N GLY A 541 4.21 15.68 27.09
CA GLY A 541 4.44 16.09 28.48
C GLY A 541 5.76 16.85 28.68
N SER A 542 5.78 17.79 29.64
CA SER A 542 7.01 18.49 30.01
C SER A 542 8.01 17.56 30.70
N GLY A 543 9.24 17.52 30.16
CA GLY A 543 10.47 17.00 30.76
C GLY A 543 10.33 15.84 31.74
N TRP A 544 10.34 14.62 31.25
CA TRP A 544 10.42 13.43 32.10
C TRP A 544 11.86 13.21 32.57
N ARG A 545 12.12 13.41 33.86
CA ARG A 545 13.32 12.94 34.53
C ARG A 545 12.95 11.78 35.43
N MET A 546 13.35 10.57 35.04
CA MET A 546 13.46 9.48 36.00
C MET A 546 14.73 9.75 36.81
N ASP A 547 14.57 10.10 38.08
CA ASP A 547 15.69 10.14 39.02
C ASP A 547 16.38 8.77 38.99
N GLY A 548 17.72 8.76 38.95
CA GLY A 548 18.54 7.58 38.67
C GLY A 548 18.12 6.34 39.44
N PHE A 549 18.26 5.17 38.80
CA PHE A 549 17.92 3.87 39.39
C PHE A 549 18.81 3.62 40.61
N LYS A 550 18.32 3.95 41.81
CA LYS A 550 19.12 3.99 43.06
C LYS A 550 19.63 2.63 43.54
N ASP A 551 19.16 1.52 42.97
CA ASP A 551 19.45 0.18 43.48
C ASP A 551 20.33 -0.68 42.54
N GLN A 552 20.73 -0.15 41.37
CA GLN A 552 21.67 -0.83 40.46
C GLN A 552 22.67 0.19 39.90
N GLU A 553 23.84 0.28 40.54
CA GLU A 553 25.08 0.91 40.04
C GLU A 553 24.92 2.26 39.30
N ASP A 554 24.55 3.37 39.97
CA ASP A 554 24.63 4.76 39.46
C ASP A 554 24.21 4.97 37.98
N ARG A 555 23.33 4.11 37.46
CA ARG A 555 23.07 4.05 36.02
C ARG A 555 21.96 5.02 35.66
N GLN A 556 22.31 5.99 34.83
CA GLN A 556 21.39 7.03 34.39
C GLN A 556 20.95 6.77 32.95
N VAL A 557 19.70 6.31 32.77
CA VAL A 557 19.06 6.23 31.45
C VAL A 557 18.40 7.57 31.13
N ARG A 558 18.68 8.12 29.95
CA ARG A 558 18.13 9.41 29.52
C ARG A 558 16.80 9.21 28.80
N PHE A 559 15.78 9.98 29.17
CA PHE A 559 14.53 10.08 28.42
C PHE A 559 14.55 11.36 27.59
N SER A 560 14.29 11.28 26.29
CA SER A 560 14.26 12.45 25.40
C SER A 560 13.03 12.43 24.47
N PRO A 561 12.45 13.61 24.16
CA PRO A 561 11.45 13.74 23.11
C PRO A 561 12.08 13.88 21.71
N SER A 562 13.39 14.14 21.62
CA SER A 562 14.10 14.27 20.34
C SER A 562 15.05 13.10 20.10
N PHE A 563 15.17 12.76 18.82
CA PHE A 563 16.04 11.70 18.31
C PHE A 563 17.52 12.12 18.24
N THR A 564 17.79 13.43 18.08
CA THR A 564 19.15 13.97 17.96
C THR A 564 19.85 14.04 19.32
N ASN A 565 21.10 13.55 19.37
CA ASN A 565 22.03 13.84 20.45
C ASN A 565 22.40 15.33 20.38
N ASP A 566 21.66 16.17 21.09
CA ASP A 566 22.08 17.56 21.31
C ASP A 566 23.27 17.57 22.28
N ASP A 567 24.48 17.37 21.74
CA ASP A 567 25.68 17.98 22.31
C ASP A 567 25.59 19.49 22.08
N GLY A 568 24.82 20.15 22.93
CA GLY A 568 24.96 21.56 23.28
C GLY A 568 25.04 22.55 22.12
N ALA A 569 23.97 22.68 21.33
CA ALA A 569 23.68 23.94 20.64
C ALA A 569 22.16 24.15 20.60
N PRO A 570 21.65 25.37 20.90
CA PRO A 570 20.23 25.64 20.79
C PRO A 570 19.85 25.64 19.30
N GLY A 571 19.43 24.48 18.81
CA GLY A 571 18.93 24.27 17.46
C GLY A 571 17.65 25.07 17.25
N VAL A 572 17.69 25.96 16.27
CA VAL A 572 16.61 26.83 15.82
C VAL A 572 15.34 26.00 15.60
N HIS A 573 14.28 26.33 16.33
CA HIS A 573 12.92 25.97 15.96
C HIS A 573 12.64 26.48 14.55
N ILE A 574 12.75 25.62 13.54
CA ILE A 574 12.17 25.91 12.23
C ILE A 574 10.69 25.52 12.31
N PHE A 575 9.92 26.37 12.99
CA PHE A 575 8.48 26.50 12.75
C PHE A 575 8.33 27.17 11.38
N HIS A 576 8.25 26.39 10.30
CA HIS A 576 7.61 26.88 9.07
C HIS A 576 6.11 26.63 9.16
N TYR A 577 5.44 27.47 9.96
CA TYR A 577 4.01 27.73 9.78
C TYR A 577 3.83 28.47 8.45
N TRP A 578 3.31 27.80 7.44
CA TRP A 578 2.57 28.47 6.37
C TRP A 578 1.15 27.90 6.34
N LEU A 579 0.27 28.65 7.02
CA LEU A 579 -1.18 28.59 6.86
C LEU A 579 -1.55 28.85 5.40
N THR A 580 -2.09 27.86 4.72
CA THR A 580 -3.11 28.04 3.68
C THR A 580 -4.37 27.31 4.12
N HIS A 581 -4.97 27.81 5.19
CA HIS A 581 -6.39 27.59 5.46
C HIS A 581 -7.19 28.45 4.48
N ILE A 582 -7.59 27.87 3.35
CA ILE A 582 -8.86 28.24 2.73
C ILE A 582 -9.91 27.32 3.34
N SER A 583 -10.51 27.80 4.42
CA SER A 583 -11.73 27.24 4.98
C SER A 583 -12.82 27.26 3.91
N TYR A 584 -13.18 26.09 3.39
CA TYR A 584 -14.42 25.88 2.64
C TYR A 584 -15.60 26.09 3.61
N GLU A 585 -16.01 27.34 3.80
CA GLU A 585 -17.36 27.61 4.28
C GLU A 585 -18.35 27.09 3.23
N CYS A 586 -19.25 26.23 3.67
CA CYS A 586 -20.36 25.67 2.89
C CYS A 586 -21.09 26.75 2.08
N VAL A 587 -20.83 26.82 0.76
CA VAL A 587 -21.73 27.48 -0.16
C VAL A 587 -22.84 26.48 -0.50
N VAL A 588 -23.88 26.46 0.34
CA VAL A 588 -25.16 25.83 -0.02
C VAL A 588 -25.78 26.66 -1.13
N ILE A 589 -25.63 26.22 -2.39
CA ILE A 589 -26.39 26.76 -3.51
C ILE A 589 -27.78 26.13 -3.46
N HIS A 590 -28.77 26.87 -2.97
CA HIS A 590 -30.16 26.43 -3.07
C HIS A 590 -30.57 26.35 -4.54
N PRO A 591 -31.19 25.24 -4.98
CA PRO A 591 -31.84 25.20 -6.28
C PRO A 591 -33.03 26.17 -6.25
N PHE A 592 -33.02 27.18 -7.11
CA PHE A 592 -34.22 27.96 -7.38
C PHE A 592 -35.28 27.04 -8.01
N PRO A 593 -36.55 27.14 -7.60
CA PRO A 593 -37.63 26.46 -8.30
C PRO A 593 -37.78 27.07 -9.71
N LEU A 594 -38.05 26.19 -10.68
CA LEU A 594 -38.32 26.50 -12.09
C LEU A 594 -39.46 27.51 -12.29
#